data_AF-A0A5A7MGW1-F1
#
_entry.id   AF-A0A5A7MGW1-F1
#
_cell.length_a   1.000
_cell.length_b   1.000
_cell.length_c   1.000
_cell.angle_alpha   90.00
_cell.angle_beta   90.00
_cell.angle_gamma   90.00
#
_symmetry.space_group_name_H-M   'P 1'
#
loop_
_entity.id
_entity.type
_entity.pdbx_description
1 polymer ?
#
loop_
_entity_poly.entity_id
_entity_poly.type
_entity_poly.pdbx_seq_one_letter_code
_entity_poly.pdbx_strand_id
1 'polypeptide(L)'
;MVEGDSYHSPQSVAKMQAGIALTDADREGWLERLAQRLAQADAEHGLVLTCSALKRKYRDQLRSAQQLGFVFLDLDYATALERVQTRPGHFFSPDLVANQFTTLEDPRQEPDVLTVSATMNLNDIALAARQWARRESQA
;
A
#
# COMPACT_ATOMS: atom_id res chain seq x y z
N MET A 1 13.58 -2.19 3.74
CA MET A 1 12.12 -2.32 3.54
C MET A 1 11.43 -1.90 4.84
N VAL A 2 10.30 -1.22 4.75
CA VAL A 2 9.50 -0.74 5.89
C VAL A 2 8.10 -1.32 5.78
N GLU A 3 7.61 -1.92 6.87
CA GLU A 3 6.23 -2.40 6.98
C GLU A 3 5.33 -1.25 7.45
N GLY A 4 4.52 -0.67 6.56
CA GLY A 4 3.69 0.49 6.87
C GLY A 4 2.61 0.20 7.91
N ASP A 5 2.12 -1.03 8.00
CA ASP A 5 1.12 -1.42 9.00
C ASP A 5 1.67 -1.31 10.43
N SER A 6 3.00 -1.38 10.60
CA SER A 6 3.67 -1.22 11.90
C SER A 6 3.61 0.21 12.45
N TYR A 7 3.19 1.17 11.63
CA TYR A 7 3.06 2.58 12.01
C TYR A 7 1.62 2.96 12.39
N HIS A 8 0.67 2.01 12.37
CA HIS A 8 -0.67 2.26 12.87
C HIS A 8 -0.66 2.53 14.38
N SER A 9 -1.59 3.38 14.82
CA SER A 9 -1.80 3.57 16.26
C SER A 9 -2.38 2.29 16.87
N PRO A 10 -2.17 2.03 18.18
CA PRO A 10 -2.83 0.91 18.86
C PRO A 10 -4.36 0.92 18.71
N GLN A 11 -4.98 2.10 18.67
CA GLN A 11 -6.42 2.25 18.45
C GLN A 11 -6.85 1.82 17.05
N SER A 12 -6.10 2.21 16.01
CA SER A 12 -6.37 1.79 14.63
C SER A 12 -6.20 0.29 14.47
N VAL A 13 -5.15 -0.30 15.09
CA VAL A 13 -4.94 -1.75 15.10
C VAL A 13 -6.11 -2.46 15.78
N ALA A 14 -6.57 -1.98 16.95
CA ALA A 14 -7.71 -2.56 17.65
C ALA A 14 -9.01 -2.51 16.82
N LYS A 15 -9.27 -1.39 16.12
CA LYS A 15 -10.42 -1.28 15.20
C LYS A 15 -10.35 -2.34 14.09
N MET A 16 -9.21 -2.46 13.42
CA MET A 16 -9.05 -3.45 12.35
C MET A 16 -9.15 -4.89 12.89
N GLN A 17 -8.57 -5.19 14.05
CA GLN A 17 -8.72 -6.51 14.68
C GLN A 17 -10.18 -6.84 15.02
N ALA A 18 -10.99 -5.83 15.35
CA ALA A 18 -12.43 -5.97 15.56
C ALA A 18 -13.27 -5.98 14.26
N GLY A 19 -12.64 -5.97 13.08
CA GLY A 19 -13.34 -5.91 11.79
C GLY A 19 -13.91 -4.52 11.45
N ILE A 20 -13.55 -3.49 12.21
CA ILE A 20 -14.04 -2.12 12.04
C ILE A 20 -13.11 -1.39 11.06
N ALA A 21 -13.68 -0.96 9.94
CA ALA A 21 -12.95 -0.16 8.95
C ALA A 21 -12.47 1.17 9.55
N LEU A 22 -11.23 1.53 9.21
CA LEU A 22 -10.69 2.83 9.58
C LEU A 22 -11.37 3.96 8.81
N THR A 23 -11.47 5.12 9.42
CA THR A 23 -11.88 6.37 8.76
C THR A 23 -10.67 7.12 8.17
N ASP A 24 -10.91 8.26 7.53
CA ASP A 24 -9.82 9.11 7.04
C ASP A 24 -9.04 9.75 8.20
N ALA A 25 -9.74 10.16 9.27
CA ALA A 25 -9.12 10.69 10.49
C ALA A 25 -8.24 9.63 11.20
N ASP A 26 -8.67 8.36 11.20
CA ASP A 26 -7.87 7.26 11.75
C ASP A 26 -6.56 7.02 10.96
N ARG A 27 -6.54 7.41 9.67
CA ARG A 27 -5.40 7.22 8.77
C ARG A 27 -4.47 8.42 8.70
N GLU A 28 -4.93 9.62 9.04
CA GLU A 28 -4.16 10.87 8.93
C GLU A 28 -2.80 10.78 9.62
N GLY A 29 -2.78 10.52 10.93
CA GLY A 29 -1.52 10.41 11.67
C GLY A 29 -0.65 9.22 11.24
N TRP A 30 -1.26 8.16 10.70
CA TRP A 30 -0.52 7.03 10.13
C TRP A 30 0.21 7.44 8.85
N LEU A 31 -0.49 8.08 7.90
CA LEU A 31 0.10 8.60 6.67
C LEU A 31 1.18 9.64 6.94
N GLU A 32 0.99 10.49 7.95
CA GLU A 32 1.98 11.48 8.35
C GLU A 32 3.29 10.83 8.85
N ARG A 33 3.19 9.75 9.65
CA ARG A 33 4.38 8.98 10.07
C ARG A 33 5.06 8.28 8.90
N LEU A 34 4.31 7.74 7.94
CA LEU A 34 4.88 7.13 6.74
C LEU A 34 5.58 8.18 5.86
N ALA A 35 4.97 9.34 5.68
CA ALA A 35 5.56 10.48 4.97
C ALA A 35 6.88 10.92 5.62
N GLN A 36 6.92 11.07 6.95
CA GLN A 36 8.16 11.37 7.67
C GLN A 36 9.23 10.30 7.47
N ARG A 37 8.84 9.01 7.51
CA ARG A 37 9.78 7.91 7.26
C ARG A 37 10.33 7.91 5.85
N LEU A 38 9.49 8.24 4.86
CA LEU A 38 9.86 8.41 3.46
C LEU A 38 10.85 9.57 3.28
N ALA A 39 10.59 10.72 3.89
CA ALA A 39 11.49 11.88 3.83
C ALA A 39 12.90 11.62 4.42
N GLN A 40 13.04 10.61 5.27
CA GLN A 40 14.32 10.16 5.84
C GLN A 40 14.99 9.05 5.01
N ALA A 41 14.44 8.68 3.85
CA ALA A 41 15.05 7.70 2.98
C ALA A 41 16.35 8.24 2.39
N ASP A 42 17.38 7.40 2.38
CA ASP A 42 18.64 7.71 1.72
C ASP A 42 18.48 7.53 0.20
N ALA A 43 18.89 8.54 -0.57
CA ALA A 43 18.84 8.52 -2.02
C ALA A 43 19.77 7.44 -2.63
N GLU A 44 20.86 7.08 -1.96
CA GLU A 44 21.79 6.05 -2.47
C GLU A 44 21.20 4.64 -2.41
N HIS A 45 20.44 4.34 -1.35
CA HIS A 45 19.93 3.00 -1.08
C HIS A 45 18.44 2.83 -1.46
N GLY A 46 17.70 3.93 -1.56
CA GLY A 46 16.25 3.93 -1.77
C GLY A 46 15.47 3.32 -0.60
N LEU A 47 14.15 3.39 -0.67
CA LEU A 47 13.26 2.82 0.33
C LEU A 47 12.03 2.18 -0.31
N VAL A 48 11.76 0.92 0.06
CA VAL A 48 10.49 0.26 -0.23
C VAL A 48 9.65 0.25 1.05
N LEU A 49 8.42 0.75 0.97
CA LEU A 49 7.46 0.86 2.05
C LEU A 49 6.14 0.24 1.61
N THR A 50 5.56 -0.66 2.41
CA THR A 50 4.21 -1.20 2.17
C THR A 50 3.17 -0.19 2.65
N CYS A 51 2.16 0.10 1.83
CA CYS A 51 1.07 0.99 2.22
C CYS A 51 -0.14 0.68 1.33
N SER A 52 -1.34 0.63 1.93
CA SER A 52 -2.56 0.44 1.14
C SER A 52 -2.89 1.63 0.24
N ALA A 53 -2.51 2.86 0.64
CA ALA A 53 -2.58 4.10 -0.14
C ALA A 53 -3.84 4.23 -1.04
N LEU A 54 -5.00 3.85 -0.48
CA LEU A 54 -6.21 3.53 -1.26
C LEU A 54 -6.79 4.73 -2.01
N LYS A 55 -6.74 5.91 -1.41
CA LYS A 55 -7.26 7.14 -2.00
C LYS A 55 -6.14 7.96 -2.64
N ARG A 56 -6.46 8.69 -3.71
CA ARG A 56 -5.53 9.61 -4.37
C ARG A 56 -4.96 10.62 -3.38
N LYS A 57 -5.79 11.18 -2.49
CA LYS A 57 -5.31 12.12 -1.46
C LYS A 57 -4.25 11.52 -0.53
N TYR A 58 -4.28 10.21 -0.28
CA TYR A 58 -3.25 9.53 0.53
C TYR A 58 -1.96 9.41 -0.26
N ARG A 59 -2.05 9.05 -1.55
CA ARG A 59 -0.90 9.01 -2.44
C ARG A 59 -0.25 10.39 -2.59
N ASP A 60 -1.06 11.43 -2.77
CA ASP A 60 -0.61 12.82 -2.89
C ASP A 60 0.08 13.31 -1.60
N GLN A 61 -0.43 12.95 -0.42
CA GLN A 61 0.26 13.24 0.85
C GLN A 61 1.63 12.57 0.91
N LEU A 62 1.76 11.32 0.48
CA LEU A 62 3.06 10.63 0.46
C LEU A 62 4.02 11.25 -0.58
N ARG A 63 3.53 11.63 -1.76
CA ARG A 63 4.29 12.36 -2.79
C ARG A 63 4.82 13.70 -2.30
N SER A 64 4.09 14.37 -1.41
CA SER A 64 4.54 15.65 -0.85
C SER A 64 5.79 15.52 0.04
N ALA A 65 6.08 14.31 0.54
CA ALA A 65 7.22 14.06 1.42
C ALA A 65 8.54 13.87 0.65
N GLN A 66 8.47 13.24 -0.53
CA GLN A 66 9.58 13.08 -1.47
C GLN A 66 9.07 12.63 -2.83
N GLN A 67 9.89 12.80 -3.88
CA GLN A 67 9.63 12.13 -5.16
C GLN A 67 9.65 10.62 -4.96
N LEU A 68 8.53 9.97 -5.26
CA LEU A 68 8.36 8.53 -5.15
C LEU A 68 7.47 8.04 -6.28
N GLY A 69 7.33 6.73 -6.38
CA GLY A 69 6.37 6.08 -7.24
C GLY A 69 5.66 4.94 -6.50
N PHE A 70 4.55 4.45 -7.06
CA PHE A 70 3.75 3.39 -6.48
C PHE A 70 3.76 2.14 -7.34
N VAL A 71 3.89 0.98 -6.70
CA VAL A 71 3.61 -0.30 -7.33
C VAL A 71 2.21 -0.74 -6.88
N PHE A 72 1.23 -0.59 -7.77
CA PHE A 72 -0.13 -1.03 -7.53
C PHE A 72 -0.27 -2.52 -7.89
N LEU A 73 -0.48 -3.34 -6.87
CA LEU A 73 -0.75 -4.77 -7.01
C LEU A 73 -2.24 -4.96 -7.32
N ASP A 74 -2.57 -5.02 -8.62
CA ASP A 74 -3.93 -5.17 -9.10
C ASP A 74 -4.41 -6.62 -8.87
N LEU A 75 -5.51 -6.74 -8.14
CA LEU A 75 -6.11 -8.03 -7.78
C LEU A 75 -7.61 -7.83 -7.71
N ASP A 76 -8.37 -8.78 -8.26
CA ASP A 76 -9.82 -8.76 -8.13
C ASP A 76 -10.27 -9.13 -6.70
N TYR A 77 -11.49 -8.71 -6.37
CA TYR A 77 -12.07 -8.93 -5.04
C TYR A 77 -12.19 -10.42 -4.67
N ALA A 78 -12.58 -11.27 -5.62
CA ALA A 78 -12.81 -12.69 -5.35
C ALA A 78 -11.49 -13.38 -4.98
N THR A 79 -10.42 -13.13 -5.76
CA THR A 79 -9.09 -13.65 -5.48
C THR A 79 -8.50 -13.09 -4.18
N ALA A 80 -8.72 -11.81 -3.89
CA ALA A 80 -8.27 -11.20 -2.64
C ALA A 80 -8.94 -11.84 -1.42
N LEU A 81 -10.26 -12.04 -1.48
CA LEU A 81 -11.04 -12.67 -0.42
C LEU A 81 -10.59 -14.11 -0.18
N GLU A 82 -10.45 -14.90 -1.25
CA GLU A 82 -10.00 -16.30 -1.17
C GLU A 82 -8.61 -16.39 -0.50
N ARG A 83 -7.64 -15.57 -0.93
CA ARG A 83 -6.28 -15.56 -0.37
C ARG A 83 -6.27 -15.22 1.11
N VAL A 84 -7.11 -14.27 1.51
CA VAL A 84 -7.21 -13.84 2.91
C VAL A 84 -7.84 -14.93 3.78
N GLN A 85 -8.92 -15.58 3.29
CA GLN A 85 -9.62 -16.63 4.04
C GLN A 85 -8.79 -17.91 4.20
N THR A 86 -7.92 -18.21 3.24
CA THR A 86 -7.06 -19.40 3.27
C THR A 86 -5.74 -19.18 4.00
N ARG A 87 -5.41 -17.93 4.39
CA ARG A 87 -4.14 -17.61 5.05
C ARG A 87 -4.14 -18.05 6.52
N PRO A 88 -3.24 -18.96 6.93
CA PRO A 88 -3.16 -19.40 8.31
C PRO A 88 -2.71 -18.26 9.24
N GLY A 89 -3.33 -18.15 10.42
CA GLY A 89 -2.88 -17.25 11.50
C GLY A 89 -3.24 -15.77 11.36
N HIS A 90 -3.95 -15.37 10.30
CA HIS A 90 -4.44 -13.99 10.11
C HIS A 90 -5.93 -14.01 9.77
N PHE A 91 -6.78 -13.91 10.80
CA PHE A 91 -8.22 -13.73 10.59
C PHE A 91 -8.46 -12.27 10.16
N PHE A 92 -8.52 -12.05 8.85
CA PHE A 92 -8.98 -10.78 8.31
C PHE A 92 -10.46 -10.91 7.99
N SER A 93 -11.28 -9.99 8.49
CA SER A 93 -12.72 -10.03 8.21
C SER A 93 -12.98 -9.81 6.72
N PRO A 94 -13.87 -10.60 6.07
CA PRO A 94 -14.37 -10.32 4.72
C PRO A 94 -14.86 -8.88 4.56
N ASP A 95 -15.45 -8.30 5.61
CA ASP A 95 -15.95 -6.92 5.60
C ASP A 95 -14.82 -5.90 5.44
N LEU A 96 -13.63 -6.17 5.99
CA LEU A 96 -12.47 -5.31 5.80
C LEU A 96 -11.96 -5.38 4.36
N VAL A 97 -11.96 -6.58 3.75
CA VAL A 97 -11.60 -6.71 2.33
C VAL A 97 -12.60 -5.92 1.48
N ALA A 98 -13.90 -6.09 1.70
CA ALA A 98 -14.93 -5.34 0.98
C ALA A 98 -14.78 -3.81 1.16
N ASN A 99 -14.44 -3.36 2.38
CA ASN A 99 -14.19 -1.95 2.65
C ASN A 99 -12.97 -1.42 1.90
N GLN A 100 -11.88 -2.19 1.80
CA GLN A 100 -10.68 -1.80 1.05
C GLN A 100 -11.01 -1.57 -0.43
N PHE A 101 -11.75 -2.49 -1.05
CA PHE A 101 -12.18 -2.35 -2.46
C PHE A 101 -13.15 -1.19 -2.67
N THR A 102 -14.06 -0.94 -1.73
CA THR A 102 -14.98 0.21 -1.79
C THR A 102 -14.23 1.54 -1.61
N THR A 103 -13.14 1.54 -0.83
CA THR A 103 -12.34 2.74 -0.53
C THR A 103 -11.29 3.02 -1.61
N LEU A 104 -10.94 2.03 -2.43
CA LEU A 104 -9.91 2.12 -3.46
C LEU A 104 -10.35 3.11 -4.56
N GLU A 105 -9.59 4.19 -4.69
CA GLU A 105 -9.61 5.07 -5.84
C GLU A 105 -8.53 4.60 -6.82
N ASP A 106 -8.95 4.15 -8.00
CA ASP A 106 -8.10 3.52 -9.02
C ASP A 106 -6.86 4.36 -9.38
N PRO A 107 -5.63 3.88 -9.09
CA PRO A 107 -4.40 4.63 -9.33
C PRO A 107 -3.83 4.45 -10.75
N ARG A 108 -4.42 3.60 -11.61
CA ARG A 108 -3.78 3.16 -12.87
C ARG A 108 -3.51 4.29 -13.88
N GLN A 109 -4.17 5.44 -13.73
CA GLN A 109 -4.00 6.62 -14.60
C GLN A 109 -3.03 7.66 -14.03
N GLU A 110 -2.43 7.41 -12.86
CA GLU A 110 -1.41 8.29 -12.30
C GLU A 110 -0.03 7.96 -12.92
N PRO A 111 0.76 8.97 -13.33
CA PRO A 111 1.94 8.78 -14.17
C PRO A 111 3.10 8.03 -13.48
N ASP A 112 3.15 8.10 -12.15
CA ASP A 112 4.16 7.49 -11.28
C ASP A 112 3.66 6.18 -10.65
N VAL A 113 2.73 5.49 -11.32
CA VAL A 113 2.15 4.21 -10.86
C VAL A 113 2.48 3.09 -11.84
N LEU A 114 3.23 2.10 -11.37
CA LEU A 114 3.34 0.80 -12.03
C LEU A 114 2.19 -0.09 -11.59
N THR A 115 1.36 -0.52 -12.53
CA THR A 115 0.34 -1.55 -12.28
C THR A 115 0.89 -2.92 -12.59
N VAL A 116 0.80 -3.85 -11.65
CA VAL A 116 1.23 -5.25 -11.81
C VAL A 116 0.12 -6.17 -11.31
N SER A 117 -0.19 -7.22 -12.07
CA SER A 117 -1.14 -8.25 -11.61
C SER A 117 -0.56 -8.99 -10.40
N ALA A 118 -1.31 -8.99 -9.29
CA ALA A 118 -0.93 -9.73 -8.09
C ALA A 118 -1.16 -11.25 -8.21
N THR A 119 -1.68 -11.74 -9.34
CA THR A 119 -1.80 -13.19 -9.64
C THR A 119 -0.54 -13.79 -10.26
N MET A 120 0.41 -12.95 -10.68
CA MET A 120 1.73 -13.39 -11.15
C MET A 120 2.53 -14.03 -9.99
N ASN A 121 3.56 -14.81 -10.34
CA ASN A 121 4.47 -15.30 -9.30
C ASN A 121 5.30 -14.14 -8.73
N LEU A 122 5.76 -14.30 -7.49
CA LEU A 122 6.47 -13.25 -6.75
C LEU A 122 7.74 -12.75 -7.45
N ASN A 123 8.47 -13.65 -8.14
CA ASN A 123 9.71 -13.28 -8.82
C ASN A 123 9.44 -12.33 -9.98
N ASP A 124 8.39 -12.57 -10.76
CA ASP A 124 8.03 -11.73 -11.89
C ASP A 124 7.52 -10.35 -11.42
N ILE A 125 6.71 -10.32 -10.36
CA ILE A 125 6.26 -9.07 -9.73
C ILE A 125 7.48 -8.25 -9.26
N ALA A 126 8.40 -8.88 -8.54
CA ALA A 126 9.60 -8.21 -8.04
C ALA A 126 10.51 -7.74 -9.18
N LEU A 127 10.64 -8.52 -10.25
CA LEU A 127 11.41 -8.15 -11.43
C LEU A 127 10.82 -6.92 -12.13
N ALA A 128 9.51 -6.91 -12.36
CA ALA A 128 8.81 -5.79 -12.97
C ALA A 128 8.98 -4.49 -12.15
N ALA A 129 8.77 -4.56 -10.84
CA ALA A 129 8.95 -3.43 -9.92
C ALA A 129 10.38 -2.89 -9.96
N ARG A 130 11.39 -3.77 -9.92
CA ARG A 130 12.81 -3.37 -9.97
C ARG A 130 13.20 -2.73 -11.30
N GLN A 131 12.71 -3.26 -12.42
CA GLN A 131 12.99 -2.71 -13.74
C GLN A 131 12.37 -1.32 -13.91
N TRP A 132 11.14 -1.15 -13.46
CA TRP A 132 10.46 0.15 -13.50
C TRP A 132 11.15 1.19 -12.63
N ALA A 133 11.45 0.87 -11.37
CA ALA A 133 12.13 1.81 -10.46
C ALA A 133 13.49 2.30 -10.99
N ARG A 134 14.24 1.44 -11.70
CA ARG A 134 15.50 1.81 -12.35
C ARG A 134 15.32 2.78 -13.52
N ARG A 135 14.22 2.69 -14.29
CA ARG A 135 13.93 3.61 -15.39
C ARG A 135 13.58 5.00 -14.85
N GLU A 136 12.76 5.06 -13.81
CA GLU A 136 12.39 6.33 -13.16
C GLU A 136 13.60 7.02 -12.52
N SER A 137 14.60 6.27 -12.04
CA SER A 137 15.83 6.85 -11.48
C SER A 137 16.80 7.40 -12.54
N GLN A 138 16.56 7.13 -13.82
CA GLN A 138 17.42 7.54 -14.95
C GLN A 138 16.77 8.62 -15.83
N ALA A 139 15.51 8.97 -15.57
CA ALA A 139 14.73 9.98 -16.28
C ALA A 139 14.82 11.34 -15.54
#